data_AF-A0A3D1M2R2-F1
#
_entry.id   AF-A0A3D1M2R2-F1
#
_cell.length_a   1.000
_cell.length_b   1.000
_cell.length_c   1.000
_cell.angle_alpha   90.00
_cell.angle_beta   90.00
_cell.angle_gamma   90.00
#
_symmetry.space_group_name_H-M   'P 1'
#
loop_
_entity.id
_entity.type
_entity.pdbx_description
1 polymer ?
#
loop_
_entity_poly.entity_id
_entity_poly.type
_entity_poly.pdbx_seq_one_letter_code
_entity_poly.pdbx_strand_id
1 'polypeptide(L)'
;MEEWKNPMTNETVDVVHIANDPFNYVIEDYFPAPPKFGGLNEEEPPRIPFILPWQQRGNRIDMEIHINLYYPNALDPKKWVRESSGPMVTVSEMFAFHVDAQQMQDSSYTTLPFNGTWGRITPFLPWMLMGQEPGQMLYSAFMGSGEDLEEVHSRQVLDYVEKNYPKYFTAPETYDPKTPSLSSLELYSIEQSPAPVKK
;
A
#
# COMPACT_ATOMS: atom_id res chain seq x y z
N MET A 1 -4.85 19.98 -2.04
CA MET A 1 -3.99 18.82 -1.77
C MET A 1 -3.33 18.91 -0.40
N GLU A 2 -3.08 20.10 0.15
CA GLU A 2 -2.42 20.26 1.46
C GLU A 2 -3.37 20.29 2.67
N GLU A 3 -4.60 20.78 2.50
CA GLU A 3 -5.57 20.85 3.59
C GLU A 3 -6.85 20.14 3.18
N TRP A 4 -7.53 19.56 4.17
CA TRP A 4 -8.82 18.92 3.99
C TRP A 4 -9.75 19.31 5.13
N LYS A 5 -10.98 19.67 4.78
CA LYS A 5 -12.04 19.88 5.76
C LYS A 5 -12.72 18.55 6.05
N ASN A 6 -12.46 18.01 7.24
CA ASN A 6 -13.10 16.80 7.71
C ASN A 6 -14.61 17.04 7.88
N PRO A 7 -15.48 16.35 7.13
CA PRO A 7 -16.93 16.56 7.20
C PRO A 7 -17.55 16.02 8.49
N MET A 8 -16.89 15.09 9.18
CA MET A 8 -17.38 14.47 10.41
C MET A 8 -17.07 15.34 11.64
N THR A 9 -15.86 15.92 11.69
CA THR A 9 -15.43 16.77 12.83
C THR A 9 -15.56 18.27 12.54
N ASN A 10 -15.82 18.65 11.28
CA ASN A 10 -15.84 20.01 10.77
C ASN A 10 -14.50 20.77 10.93
N GLU A 11 -13.42 20.04 11.24
CA GLU A 11 -12.06 20.56 11.37
C GLU A 11 -11.39 20.66 10.00
N THR A 12 -10.55 21.67 9.81
CA THR A 12 -9.59 21.67 8.71
C THR A 12 -8.28 21.10 9.24
N VAL A 13 -7.77 20.07 8.58
CA VAL A 13 -6.56 19.34 8.96
C VAL A 13 -5.56 19.35 7.81
N ASP A 14 -4.28 19.30 8.14
CA ASP A 14 -3.21 19.11 7.16
C ASP A 14 -3.27 17.70 6.61
N VAL A 15 -3.17 17.58 5.29
CA VAL A 15 -3.13 16.31 4.58
C VAL A 15 -1.72 15.75 4.67
N VAL A 16 -1.60 14.50 5.10
CA VAL A 16 -0.35 13.75 5.00
C VAL A 16 -0.48 12.76 3.85
N HIS A 17 0.26 13.02 2.77
CA HIS A 17 0.29 12.12 1.61
C HIS A 17 0.94 10.79 1.97
N ILE A 18 0.38 9.70 1.45
CA ILE A 18 0.94 8.36 1.61
C ILE A 18 2.12 8.21 0.64
N ALA A 19 3.25 8.78 1.01
CA ALA A 19 4.50 8.76 0.28
C ALA A 19 5.45 7.71 0.90
N ASN A 20 5.05 6.44 0.86
CA ASN A 20 5.90 5.35 1.34
C ASN A 20 7.15 5.19 0.46
N ASP A 21 8.24 4.69 1.03
CA ASP A 21 9.37 4.21 0.22
C ASP A 21 8.97 2.97 -0.59
N PRO A 22 9.67 2.68 -1.71
CA PRO A 22 9.41 1.50 -2.52
C PRO A 22 9.41 0.23 -1.67
N PHE A 23 8.31 -0.52 -1.75
CA PHE A 23 8.23 -1.83 -1.10
C PHE A 23 9.03 -2.83 -1.94
N ASN A 24 10.06 -3.42 -1.34
CA ASN A 24 10.91 -4.38 -2.03
C ASN A 24 10.43 -5.82 -1.76
N TYR A 25 10.46 -6.65 -2.79
CA TYR A 25 10.12 -8.07 -2.71
C TYR A 25 11.09 -8.88 -3.56
N VAL A 26 11.75 -9.87 -2.95
CA VAL A 26 12.64 -10.79 -3.67
C VAL A 26 11.82 -12.01 -4.07
N ILE A 27 11.78 -12.29 -5.38
CA ILE A 27 11.16 -13.50 -5.91
C ILE A 27 12.18 -14.63 -5.83
N GLU A 28 11.83 -15.70 -5.13
CA GLU A 28 12.63 -16.92 -4.95
C GLU A 28 11.79 -18.15 -5.31
N ASP A 29 12.39 -19.34 -5.25
CA ASP A 29 11.68 -20.62 -5.49
C ASP A 29 10.54 -20.89 -4.50
N TYR A 30 10.51 -20.17 -3.37
CA TYR A 30 9.53 -20.30 -2.31
C TYR A 30 9.01 -18.93 -1.90
N PHE A 31 7.75 -18.86 -1.46
CA PHE A 31 7.22 -17.65 -0.82
C PHE A 31 8.07 -17.31 0.42
N PRO A 32 8.30 -16.00 0.69
CA PRO A 32 9.00 -15.57 1.89
C PRO A 32 8.25 -16.05 3.12
N ALA A 33 9.00 -16.28 4.20
CA ALA A 33 8.41 -16.54 5.49
C ALA A 33 7.47 -15.38 5.86
N PRO A 34 6.30 -15.66 6.48
CA PRO A 34 5.43 -14.59 6.93
C PRO A 34 6.18 -13.62 7.85
N PRO A 35 5.94 -12.32 7.72
CA PRO A 35 6.56 -11.34 8.60
C PRO A 35 6.12 -11.56 10.04
N LYS A 36 7.09 -11.53 10.98
CA LYS A 36 6.85 -11.59 12.43
C LYS A 36 6.53 -10.19 12.96
N PHE A 37 5.40 -9.64 12.54
CA PHE A 37 5.00 -8.29 12.97
C PHE A 37 4.69 -8.24 14.46
N GLY A 38 5.35 -7.33 15.18
CA GLY A 38 5.08 -7.06 16.60
C GLY A 38 5.26 -8.27 17.53
N GLY A 39 6.13 -9.23 17.16
CA GLY A 39 6.36 -10.45 17.94
C GLY A 39 5.26 -11.52 17.82
N LEU A 40 4.33 -11.37 16.87
CA LEU A 40 3.33 -12.37 16.55
C LEU A 40 3.86 -13.32 15.45
N ASN A 41 3.24 -14.51 15.32
CA ASN A 41 3.62 -15.56 14.35
C ASN A 41 5.02 -16.16 14.59
N GLU A 42 5.28 -16.65 15.81
CA GLU A 42 6.55 -17.32 16.15
C GLU A 42 6.72 -18.68 15.47
N GLU A 43 5.62 -19.31 15.04
CA GLU A 43 5.64 -20.58 14.31
C GLU A 43 6.34 -20.43 12.96
N GLU A 44 7.17 -21.41 12.61
CA GLU A 44 7.82 -21.50 11.31
C GLU A 44 6.96 -22.38 10.38
N PRO A 45 6.10 -21.80 9.53
CA PRO A 45 5.31 -22.59 8.59
C PRO A 45 6.22 -23.30 7.58
N PRO A 46 5.75 -24.41 6.98
CA PRO A 46 6.50 -25.08 5.93
C PRO A 46 6.74 -24.12 4.75
N ARG A 47 7.90 -24.25 4.10
CA ARG A 47 8.20 -23.47 2.89
C ARG A 47 7.21 -23.82 1.79
N ILE A 48 6.53 -22.81 1.26
CA ILE A 48 5.55 -22.96 0.18
C ILE A 48 6.23 -22.59 -1.13
N PRO A 49 6.25 -23.47 -2.16
CA PRO A 49 6.79 -23.12 -3.46
C PRO A 49 6.13 -21.85 -4.03
N PHE A 50 6.90 -20.99 -4.68
CA PHE A 50 6.41 -19.75 -5.28
C PHE A 50 5.67 -20.04 -6.59
N ILE A 51 4.47 -20.60 -6.46
CA ILE A 51 3.58 -20.90 -7.58
C ILE A 51 2.35 -20.00 -7.42
N LEU A 52 2.22 -19.02 -8.32
CA LEU A 52 1.10 -18.08 -8.31
C LEU A 52 -0.17 -18.72 -8.90
N PRO A 53 -1.37 -18.34 -8.41
CA PRO A 53 -2.64 -18.99 -8.75
C PRO A 53 -3.21 -18.50 -10.09
N TRP A 54 -2.44 -18.64 -11.17
CA TRP A 54 -2.85 -18.21 -12.51
C TRP A 54 -4.05 -19.01 -13.02
N GLN A 55 -4.99 -18.30 -13.66
CA GLN A 55 -6.08 -18.89 -14.42
C GLN A 55 -6.03 -18.38 -15.86
N GLN A 56 -6.07 -19.28 -16.84
CA GLN A 56 -6.11 -18.89 -18.24
C GLN A 56 -7.49 -19.15 -18.85
N ARG A 57 -8.02 -18.13 -19.55
CA ARG A 57 -9.29 -18.14 -20.27
C ARG A 57 -9.06 -17.62 -21.69
N GLY A 58 -8.77 -18.53 -22.63
CA GLY A 58 -8.37 -18.16 -23.98
C GLY A 58 -7.05 -17.37 -23.96
N ASN A 59 -7.07 -16.16 -24.52
CA ASN A 59 -5.90 -15.26 -24.54
C ASN A 59 -5.73 -14.43 -23.25
N ARG A 60 -6.67 -14.51 -22.29
CA ARG A 60 -6.58 -13.77 -21.03
C ARG A 60 -6.02 -14.66 -19.93
N ILE A 61 -4.99 -14.18 -19.25
CA ILE A 61 -4.44 -14.77 -18.04
C ILE A 61 -4.81 -13.88 -16.87
N ASP A 62 -5.37 -14.46 -15.82
CA ASP A 62 -5.88 -13.76 -14.66
C ASP A 62 -5.22 -14.32 -13.39
N MET A 63 -4.95 -13.45 -12.41
CA MET A 63 -4.41 -13.85 -11.11
C MET A 63 -4.87 -12.89 -10.02
N GLU A 64 -5.11 -13.43 -8.84
CA GLU A 64 -5.52 -12.66 -7.67
C GLU A 64 -4.52 -12.84 -6.53
N ILE A 65 -4.24 -11.74 -5.82
CA ILE A 65 -3.50 -11.76 -4.56
C ILE A 65 -4.37 -11.09 -3.51
N HIS A 66 -4.62 -11.79 -2.41
CA HIS A 66 -5.37 -11.28 -1.27
C HIS A 66 -4.48 -11.26 -0.04
N ILE A 67 -4.26 -10.08 0.52
CA ILE A 67 -3.46 -9.87 1.72
C ILE A 67 -4.41 -9.43 2.82
N ASN A 68 -4.46 -10.18 3.92
CA ASN A 68 -5.27 -9.85 5.09
C ASN A 68 -4.36 -9.79 6.31
N LEU A 69 -4.26 -8.61 6.91
CA LEU A 69 -3.33 -8.31 7.99
C LEU A 69 -4.10 -8.00 9.27
N TYR A 70 -3.59 -8.52 10.38
CA TYR A 70 -3.96 -8.12 11.72
C TYR A 70 -2.70 -8.02 12.57
N TYR A 71 -2.29 -6.81 12.92
CA TYR A 71 -0.98 -6.55 13.55
C TYR A 71 -1.03 -5.38 14.55
N PRO A 72 -0.06 -5.29 15.48
CA PRO A 72 0.00 -4.18 16.44
C PRO A 72 0.12 -2.83 15.76
N ASN A 73 -0.67 -1.87 16.21
CA ASN A 73 -0.66 -0.52 15.65
C ASN A 73 0.62 0.23 16.07
N ALA A 74 1.36 0.76 15.09
CA ALA A 74 2.50 1.65 15.36
C ALA A 74 2.07 2.95 16.08
N LEU A 75 0.81 3.35 15.91
CA LEU A 75 0.21 4.49 16.60
C LEU A 75 -0.44 4.03 17.90
N ASP A 76 0.34 3.89 18.99
CA ASP A 76 -0.19 3.55 20.32
C ASP A 76 -1.34 4.52 20.71
N PRO A 77 -2.56 4.04 20.96
CA PRO A 77 -3.71 4.88 21.28
C PRO A 77 -3.55 5.73 22.54
N LYS A 78 -2.61 5.40 23.44
CA LYS A 78 -2.28 6.25 24.60
C LYS A 78 -1.50 7.50 24.20
N LYS A 79 -0.71 7.43 23.12
CA LYS A 79 0.11 8.53 22.60
C LYS A 79 -0.60 9.27 21.46
N TRP A 80 -1.19 8.53 20.53
CA TRP A 80 -1.83 9.00 19.30
C TRP A 80 -3.35 8.99 19.46
N VAL A 81 -3.84 9.75 20.43
CA VAL A 81 -5.24 9.68 20.89
C VAL A 81 -6.24 9.98 19.78
N ARG A 82 -5.89 10.86 18.84
CA ARG A 82 -6.80 11.33 17.78
C ARG A 82 -6.61 10.58 16.46
N GLU A 83 -5.48 9.94 16.27
CA GLU A 83 -5.06 9.30 15.03
C GLU A 83 -5.16 7.79 15.07
N SER A 84 -5.02 7.19 16.25
CA SER A 84 -5.00 5.75 16.42
C SER A 84 -6.39 5.15 16.28
N SER A 85 -6.51 4.17 15.39
CA SER A 85 -7.69 3.32 15.27
C SER A 85 -7.81 2.26 16.37
N GLY A 86 -6.92 2.26 17.36
CA GLY A 86 -6.85 1.27 18.43
C GLY A 86 -5.51 0.53 18.49
N PRO A 87 -5.37 -0.43 19.42
CA PRO A 87 -4.09 -1.13 19.68
C PRO A 87 -3.66 -2.07 18.56
N MET A 88 -4.59 -2.51 17.71
CA MET A 88 -4.36 -3.40 16.58
C MET A 88 -4.95 -2.78 15.31
N VAL A 89 -4.39 -3.13 14.17
CA VAL A 89 -4.85 -2.67 12.86
C VAL A 89 -5.26 -3.88 12.04
N THR A 90 -6.43 -3.77 11.42
CA THR A 90 -6.90 -4.73 10.41
C THR A 90 -6.87 -4.07 9.05
N VAL A 91 -6.19 -4.70 8.09
CA VAL A 91 -6.10 -4.23 6.71
C VAL A 91 -6.34 -5.39 5.76
N SER A 92 -7.12 -5.16 4.71
CA SER A 92 -7.23 -6.08 3.58
C SER A 92 -6.83 -5.38 2.30
N GLU A 93 -6.04 -6.06 1.48
CA GLU A 93 -5.69 -5.64 0.12
C GLU A 93 -6.01 -6.76 -0.85
N MET A 94 -6.64 -6.41 -1.97
CA MET A 94 -7.06 -7.35 -2.99
C MET A 94 -6.60 -6.83 -4.35
N PHE A 95 -5.80 -7.65 -5.03
CA PHE A 95 -5.26 -7.36 -6.34
C PHE A 95 -5.86 -8.34 -7.34
N ALA A 96 -6.31 -7.85 -8.48
CA ALA A 96 -6.69 -8.66 -9.62
C ALA A 96 -5.90 -8.22 -10.86
N PHE A 97 -5.07 -9.10 -11.39
CA PHE A 97 -4.23 -8.87 -12.56
C PHE A 97 -4.84 -9.54 -13.78
N HIS A 98 -4.80 -8.86 -14.92
CA HIS A 98 -5.18 -9.39 -16.22
C HIS A 98 -4.04 -9.13 -17.22
N VAL A 99 -3.61 -10.21 -17.86
CA VAL A 99 -2.43 -10.24 -18.74
C VAL A 99 -2.82 -10.90 -20.07
N ASP A 100 -2.23 -10.42 -21.16
CA ASP A 100 -2.32 -11.08 -22.46
C ASP A 100 -1.39 -12.30 -22.53
N ALA A 101 -1.95 -13.47 -22.86
CA ALA A 101 -1.20 -14.72 -22.90
C ALA A 101 -0.07 -14.71 -23.93
N GLN A 102 -0.23 -14.03 -25.07
CA GLN A 102 0.82 -13.95 -26.08
C GLN A 102 1.96 -13.06 -25.60
N GLN A 103 1.65 -11.92 -24.99
CA GLN A 103 2.67 -11.01 -24.43
C GLN A 103 3.45 -11.69 -23.30
N MET A 104 2.80 -12.49 -22.46
CA MET A 104 3.47 -13.24 -21.39
C MET A 104 4.50 -14.27 -21.92
N GLN A 105 4.34 -14.74 -23.16
CA GLN A 105 5.27 -15.68 -23.79
C GLN A 105 6.36 -14.98 -24.63
N ASP A 106 6.25 -13.67 -24.84
CA ASP A 106 7.18 -12.91 -25.66
C ASP A 106 8.39 -12.46 -24.82
N SER A 107 9.53 -13.08 -25.08
CA SER A 107 10.78 -12.83 -24.37
C SER A 107 11.43 -11.47 -24.69
N SER A 108 10.90 -10.70 -25.64
CA SER A 108 11.37 -9.35 -25.93
C SER A 108 10.89 -8.32 -24.90
N TYR A 109 9.85 -8.62 -24.13
CA TYR A 109 9.35 -7.73 -23.09
C TYR A 109 10.26 -7.78 -21.85
N THR A 110 10.83 -6.63 -21.49
CA THR A 110 11.52 -6.42 -20.20
C THR A 110 10.58 -5.94 -19.10
N THR A 111 9.33 -5.62 -19.44
CA THR A 111 8.24 -5.29 -18.52
C THR A 111 6.95 -5.78 -19.15
N LEU A 112 6.20 -6.59 -18.40
CA LEU A 112 4.95 -7.18 -18.87
C LEU A 112 3.82 -6.15 -18.74
N PRO A 113 3.17 -5.72 -19.83
CA PRO A 113 1.97 -4.91 -19.75
C PRO A 113 0.85 -5.71 -19.09
N PHE A 114 0.13 -5.08 -18.17
CA PHE A 114 -1.08 -5.65 -17.58
C PHE A 114 -2.08 -4.55 -17.26
N ASN A 115 -3.34 -4.93 -17.08
CA ASN A 115 -4.35 -4.10 -16.44
C ASN A 115 -5.01 -4.89 -15.31
N GLY A 116 -5.70 -4.20 -14.41
CA GLY A 116 -6.21 -4.82 -13.22
C GLY A 116 -6.92 -3.88 -12.27
N THR A 117 -7.22 -4.40 -11.09
CA THR A 117 -7.79 -3.62 -9.99
C THR A 117 -7.01 -3.82 -8.70
N TRP A 118 -7.04 -2.77 -7.88
CA TRP A 118 -6.59 -2.80 -6.50
C TRP A 118 -7.73 -2.33 -5.60
N GLY A 119 -8.07 -3.18 -4.64
CA GLY A 119 -8.99 -2.88 -3.56
C GLY A 119 -8.24 -2.82 -2.24
N ARG A 120 -8.62 -1.89 -1.36
CA ARG A 120 -8.10 -1.83 0.00
C ARG A 120 -9.17 -1.44 1.01
N ILE A 121 -9.18 -2.12 2.15
CA ILE A 121 -9.98 -1.79 3.32
C ILE A 121 -9.03 -1.53 4.48
N THR A 122 -9.16 -0.38 5.12
CA THR A 122 -8.28 0.04 6.22
C THR A 122 -9.04 1.02 7.13
N PRO A 123 -8.65 1.23 8.40
CA PRO A 123 -9.23 2.29 9.21
C PRO A 123 -9.09 3.67 8.56
N PHE A 124 -9.74 4.68 9.13
CA PHE A 124 -9.50 6.06 8.74
C PHE A 124 -8.00 6.40 8.77
N LEU A 125 -7.55 7.22 7.82
CA LEU A 125 -6.14 7.61 7.79
C LEU A 125 -5.80 8.45 9.03
N PRO A 126 -4.60 8.29 9.61
CA PRO A 126 -4.20 8.97 10.86
C PRO A 126 -4.44 10.48 10.85
N TRP A 127 -4.06 11.16 9.77
CA TRP A 127 -4.18 12.61 9.62
C TRP A 127 -5.64 13.10 9.52
N MET A 128 -6.60 12.21 9.28
CA MET A 128 -8.02 12.55 9.30
C MET A 128 -8.55 12.79 10.72
N LEU A 129 -7.79 12.43 11.76
CA LEU A 129 -8.11 12.63 13.18
C LEU A 129 -9.43 11.97 13.62
N MET A 130 -9.72 10.78 13.08
CA MET A 130 -10.94 10.03 13.37
C MET A 130 -10.80 9.04 14.53
N GLY A 131 -9.59 8.81 15.05
CA GLY A 131 -9.33 7.90 16.16
C GLY A 131 -10.02 6.55 16.01
N GLN A 132 -10.83 6.19 17.02
CA GLN A 132 -11.61 4.95 17.08
C GLN A 132 -13.06 5.12 16.63
N GLU A 133 -13.40 6.19 15.91
CA GLU A 133 -14.74 6.36 15.34
C GLU A 133 -15.09 5.19 14.40
N PRO A 134 -16.35 4.73 14.38
CA PRO A 134 -16.75 3.61 13.55
C PRO A 134 -16.66 3.99 12.07
N GLY A 135 -15.96 3.18 11.29
CA GLY A 135 -15.84 3.35 9.84
C GLY A 135 -14.48 2.90 9.33
N GLN A 136 -14.38 2.83 8.01
CA GLN A 136 -13.19 2.39 7.29
C GLN A 136 -13.08 3.15 5.96
N MET A 137 -11.85 3.29 5.48
CA MET A 137 -11.57 3.68 4.11
C MET A 137 -11.72 2.46 3.21
N LEU A 138 -12.46 2.64 2.12
CA LEU A 138 -12.55 1.69 1.02
C LEU A 138 -11.92 2.32 -0.22
N TYR A 139 -10.86 1.70 -0.73
CA TYR A 139 -10.25 2.05 -1.99
C TYR A 139 -10.70 1.04 -3.05
N SER A 140 -11.05 1.55 -4.22
CA SER A 140 -11.26 0.77 -5.43
C SER A 140 -10.63 1.53 -6.58
N ALA A 141 -9.52 1.00 -7.08
CA ALA A 141 -8.70 1.63 -8.10
C ALA A 141 -8.43 0.66 -9.25
N PHE A 142 -8.17 1.22 -10.43
CA PHE A 142 -7.53 0.49 -11.51
C PHE A 142 -6.01 0.51 -11.31
N MET A 143 -5.35 -0.54 -11.77
CA MET A 143 -3.89 -0.62 -11.81
C MET A 143 -3.43 -1.16 -13.17
N GLY A 144 -2.20 -0.86 -13.54
CA GLY A 144 -1.62 -1.32 -14.80
C GLY A 144 -0.11 -1.09 -14.84
N SER A 145 0.49 -1.50 -15.97
CA SER A 145 1.89 -1.26 -16.29
C SER A 145 2.06 -0.95 -17.77
N GLY A 146 3.08 -0.16 -18.10
CA GLY A 146 3.44 0.15 -19.49
C GLY A 146 2.65 1.29 -20.13
N GLU A 147 1.77 1.95 -19.38
CA GLU A 147 1.05 3.16 -19.79
C GLU A 147 1.93 4.41 -19.59
N ASP A 148 1.71 5.43 -20.42
CA ASP A 148 2.30 6.75 -20.17
C ASP A 148 1.62 7.36 -18.92
N LEU A 149 2.40 7.98 -18.04
CA LEU A 149 1.87 8.61 -16.83
C LEU A 149 0.82 9.68 -17.15
N GLU A 150 0.94 10.36 -18.30
CA GLU A 150 -0.06 11.35 -18.74
C GLU A 150 -1.37 10.73 -19.23
N GLU A 151 -1.39 9.45 -19.58
CA GLU A 151 -2.62 8.71 -19.90
C GLU A 151 -3.38 8.31 -18.63
N VAL A 152 -2.67 8.10 -17.52
CA VAL A 152 -3.22 7.61 -16.25
C VAL A 152 -3.56 8.75 -15.29
N HIS A 153 -2.78 9.82 -15.28
CA HIS A 153 -2.89 10.91 -14.31
C HIS A 153 -3.04 12.27 -14.98
N SER A 154 -3.88 13.13 -14.38
CA SER A 154 -3.97 14.52 -14.81
C SER A 154 -2.64 15.25 -14.62
N ARG A 155 -2.34 16.20 -15.51
CA ARG A 155 -1.14 17.04 -15.43
C ARG A 155 -0.96 17.72 -14.07
N GLN A 156 -2.05 18.15 -13.42
CA GLN A 156 -2.03 18.76 -12.09
C GLN A 156 -1.46 17.83 -11.01
N VAL A 157 -1.77 16.53 -11.07
CA VAL A 157 -1.24 15.53 -10.12
C VAL A 157 0.24 15.33 -10.39
N LEU A 158 0.62 15.16 -11.65
CA LEU A 158 2.01 14.95 -12.03
C LEU A 158 2.89 16.15 -11.64
N ASP A 159 2.47 17.38 -11.88
CA ASP A 159 3.20 18.60 -11.48
C ASP A 159 3.44 18.65 -9.96
N TYR A 160 2.45 18.20 -9.19
CA TYR A 160 2.56 18.15 -7.74
C TYR A 160 3.55 17.09 -7.28
N VAL A 161 3.51 15.89 -7.87
CA VAL A 161 4.43 14.80 -7.54
C VAL A 161 5.85 15.13 -7.99
N GLU A 162 6.05 15.75 -9.15
CA GLU A 162 7.37 16.20 -9.64
C GLU A 162 8.01 17.20 -8.67
N LYS A 163 7.20 18.15 -8.18
CA LYS A 163 7.67 19.17 -7.24
C LYS A 163 7.99 18.62 -5.86
N ASN A 164 7.14 17.75 -5.31
CA ASN A 164 7.21 17.36 -3.89
C ASN A 164 7.81 15.97 -3.66
N TYR A 165 7.72 15.09 -4.65
CA TYR A 165 8.13 13.69 -4.57
C TYR A 165 8.86 13.19 -5.84
N PRO A 166 9.91 13.91 -6.32
CA PRO A 166 10.59 13.56 -7.58
C PRO A 166 11.19 12.16 -7.57
N LYS A 167 11.47 11.59 -6.39
CA LYS A 167 12.00 10.22 -6.24
C LYS A 167 11.11 9.14 -6.86
N TYR A 168 9.81 9.37 -7.04
CA TYR A 168 8.90 8.36 -7.56
C TYR A 168 8.90 8.21 -9.09
N PHE A 169 9.61 9.09 -9.81
CA PHE A 169 9.72 9.00 -11.27
C PHE A 169 10.90 8.13 -11.73
N THR A 170 11.68 7.57 -10.80
CA THR A 170 12.85 6.76 -11.13
C THR A 170 12.90 5.57 -10.20
N ALA A 171 13.01 4.37 -10.76
CA ALA A 171 13.17 3.16 -9.98
C ALA A 171 14.51 3.19 -9.22
N PRO A 172 14.59 2.63 -8.00
CA PRO A 172 15.85 2.50 -7.27
C PRO A 172 16.89 1.71 -8.08
N GLU A 173 18.15 2.19 -8.12
CA GLU A 173 19.24 1.51 -8.83
C GLU A 173 19.85 0.35 -8.02
N THR A 174 19.69 0.39 -6.69
CA THR A 174 20.28 -0.57 -5.77
C THR A 174 19.25 -1.10 -4.79
N TYR A 175 19.37 -2.38 -4.43
CA TYR A 175 18.59 -3.04 -3.39
C TYR A 175 19.49 -3.40 -2.21
N ASP A 176 19.11 -2.98 -1.00
CA ASP A 176 19.68 -3.46 0.26
C ASP A 176 18.63 -4.28 1.01
N PRO A 177 18.83 -5.60 1.22
CA PRO A 177 17.89 -6.44 1.95
C PRO A 177 17.70 -6.04 3.42
N LYS A 178 18.54 -5.16 3.96
CA LYS A 178 18.40 -4.62 5.32
C LYS A 178 17.51 -3.39 5.39
N THR A 179 17.17 -2.77 4.26
CA THR A 179 16.24 -1.63 4.26
C THR A 179 14.84 -2.14 4.61
N PRO A 180 14.24 -1.68 5.71
CA PRO A 180 12.93 -2.17 6.13
C PRO A 180 11.83 -1.66 5.19
N SER A 181 10.92 -2.54 4.80
CA SER A 181 9.67 -2.12 4.15
C SER A 181 8.67 -1.66 5.20
N LEU A 182 8.67 -0.37 5.51
CA LEU A 182 7.77 0.21 6.52
C LEU A 182 6.34 0.33 5.99
N SER A 183 5.38 0.04 6.86
CA SER A 183 3.98 0.42 6.63
C SER A 183 3.79 1.93 6.72
N SER A 184 2.70 2.43 6.14
CA SER A 184 2.35 3.86 6.24
C SER A 184 2.15 4.33 7.68
N LEU A 185 1.75 3.44 8.60
CA LEU A 185 1.57 3.80 10.01
C LEU A 185 2.91 3.91 10.75
N GLU A 186 3.86 3.03 10.45
CA GLU A 186 5.22 3.13 10.99
C GLU A 186 5.89 4.40 10.47
N LEU A 187 5.80 4.68 9.17
CA LEU A 187 6.35 5.89 8.58
C LEU A 187 5.70 7.14 9.18
N TYR A 188 4.36 7.17 9.29
CA TYR A 188 3.64 8.25 9.96
C TYR A 188 4.11 8.47 11.39
N SER A 189 4.36 7.40 12.15
CA SER A 189 4.83 7.49 13.53
C SER A 189 6.23 8.09 13.68
N ILE A 190 7.04 8.00 12.63
CA ILE A 190 8.40 8.55 12.54
C ILE A 190 8.38 10.01 12.09
N GLU A 191 7.57 10.33 11.07
CA GLU A 191 7.58 11.63 10.41
C GLU A 191 6.66 12.67 11.09
N GLN A 192 5.62 12.20 11.78
CA GLN A 192 4.61 13.07 12.37
C GLN A 192 4.69 13.11 13.90
N SER A 193 4.00 14.08 14.49
CA SER A 193 3.80 14.18 15.94
C SER A 193 2.31 14.09 16.27
N PRO A 194 1.92 13.54 17.43
CA PRO A 194 0.52 13.46 17.82
C PRO A 194 -0.15 14.84 17.85
N ALA A 195 -1.33 14.91 17.24
CA ALA A 195 -2.19 16.07 17.25
C ALA A 195 -2.64 16.37 18.69
N PRO A 196 -2.76 17.66 19.05
CA PRO A 196 -3.19 18.03 20.39
C PRO A 196 -4.58 17.49 20.67
N VAL A 197 -4.75 16.90 21.85
CA VAL A 197 -6.05 16.47 22.37
C VAL A 197 -6.90 17.72 22.61
N LYS A 198 -8.09 17.75 22.01
CA LYS A 198 -9.05 18.83 22.26
C LYS A 198 -9.64 18.66 23.66
N LYS A 199 -9.66 19.77 24.41
CA LYS A 199 -10.30 19.85 25.73
C LYS A 199 -11.82 19.89 25.60
#